data_AF-A0A3C1YQH5-F1
#
_entry.id   AF-A0A3C1YQH5-F1
#
_cell.length_a   1.000
_cell.length_b   1.000
_cell.length_c   1.000
_cell.angle_alpha   90.00
_cell.angle_beta   90.00
_cell.angle_gamma   90.00
#
_symmetry.space_group_name_H-M   'P 1'
#
loop_
_entity.id
_entity.type
_entity.pdbx_description
1 polymer ?
#
loop_
_entity_poly.entity_id
_entity_poly.type
_entity_poly.pdbx_seq_one_letter_code
_entity_poly.pdbx_strand_id
1 'polypeptide(L)'
;SAVCVVMASKGYPDNYESEKEISGIRDAEKNGAIVFHAGTKNDNGKILSAGGRVLGVTAIGSGLRTTIERTYDAVKKISFNGAYFRTDIGKKGLPKQ
;
A
#
# COMPACT_ATOMS: atom_id res chain seq x y z
N SER A 1 11.66 -13.50 -3.14
CA SER A 1 11.12 -12.31 -3.85
C SER A 1 10.53 -11.33 -2.85
N ALA A 2 10.48 -10.05 -3.23
CA ALA A 2 9.77 -9.01 -2.51
C ALA A 2 8.91 -8.22 -3.51
N VAL A 3 7.72 -7.78 -3.10
CA VAL A 3 6.83 -6.94 -3.90
C VAL A 3 6.34 -5.81 -3.01
N CYS A 4 6.44 -4.58 -3.51
CA CYS A 4 5.97 -3.37 -2.82
C CYS A 4 4.93 -2.68 -3.69
N VAL A 5 3.76 -2.42 -3.13
CA VAL A 5 2.68 -1.66 -3.77
C VAL A 5 2.57 -0.31 -3.08
N VAL A 6 2.65 0.77 -3.86
CA VAL A 6 2.42 2.13 -3.36
C VAL A 6 0.93 2.42 -3.35
N MET A 7 0.42 2.89 -2.20
CA MET A 7 -0.90 3.49 -2.07
C MET A 7 -0.77 5.02 -2.14
N ALA A 8 -1.57 5.64 -2.98
CA ALA A 8 -1.52 7.07 -3.28
C ALA A 8 -2.88 7.76 -3.02
N SER A 9 -2.83 9.07 -2.79
CA SER A 9 -4.00 9.94 -2.65
C SER A 9 -4.55 10.31 -4.03
N LYS A 10 -5.87 10.18 -4.22
CA LYS A 10 -6.58 10.55 -5.45
C LYS A 10 -6.11 11.91 -5.97
N GLY A 11 -5.75 11.94 -7.25
CA GLY A 11 -5.26 13.14 -7.93
C GLY A 11 -3.74 13.19 -8.11
N TYR A 12 -2.96 12.41 -7.35
CA TYR A 12 -1.52 12.22 -7.62
C TYR A 12 -1.32 11.69 -9.07
N PRO A 13 -0.31 12.15 -9.83
CA PRO A 13 0.81 13.01 -9.44
C PRO A 13 0.53 14.52 -9.39
N ASP A 14 -0.68 14.95 -9.76
CA ASP A 14 -1.10 16.35 -9.79
C ASP A 14 -1.69 16.79 -8.43
N ASN A 15 -2.76 17.58 -8.45
CA ASN A 15 -3.44 18.05 -7.24
C ASN A 15 -4.14 16.89 -6.52
N TYR A 16 -3.80 16.68 -5.26
CA TYR A 16 -4.40 15.65 -4.39
C TYR A 16 -4.88 16.26 -3.07
N GLU A 17 -5.83 15.57 -2.44
CA GLU A 17 -6.26 15.91 -1.08
C GLU A 17 -5.41 15.19 -0.03
N SER A 18 -5.19 15.86 1.10
CA SER A 18 -4.54 15.30 2.30
C SER A 18 -5.54 15.18 3.47
N GLU A 19 -5.03 14.81 4.64
CA GLU A 19 -5.76 14.74 5.91
C GLU A 19 -6.86 13.68 5.95
N LYS A 20 -6.71 12.62 5.15
CA LYS A 20 -7.64 11.48 5.18
C LYS A 20 -7.14 10.45 6.18
N GLU A 21 -8.01 10.04 7.10
CA GLU A 21 -7.68 9.02 8.10
C GLU A 21 -7.39 7.67 7.44
N ILE A 22 -6.26 7.09 7.84
CA ILE A 22 -5.74 5.82 7.34
C ILE A 22 -6.02 4.74 8.37
N SER A 23 -6.78 3.73 7.95
CA SER A 23 -7.17 2.57 8.76
C SER A 23 -6.52 1.29 8.24
N GLY A 24 -6.48 0.25 9.08
CA GLY A 24 -6.11 -1.11 8.67
C GLY A 24 -4.61 -1.41 8.52
N ILE A 25 -3.72 -0.45 8.84
CA ILE A 25 -2.25 -0.67 8.84
C ILE A 25 -1.88 -1.89 9.69
N ARG A 26 -2.39 -1.94 10.93
CA ARG A 26 -2.13 -3.05 11.86
C ARG A 26 -2.62 -4.40 11.34
N ASP A 27 -3.71 -4.43 10.57
CA ASP A 27 -4.25 -5.67 10.02
C ASP A 27 -3.45 -6.18 8.83
N ALA A 28 -2.89 -5.26 8.03
CA ALA A 28 -1.90 -5.58 7.01
C ALA A 28 -0.61 -6.13 7.64
N GLU A 29 -0.11 -5.51 8.71
CA GLU A 29 1.09 -5.97 9.42
C GLU A 29 0.90 -7.34 10.08
N LYS A 30 -0.25 -7.57 10.72
CA LYS A 30 -0.63 -8.90 11.24
C LYS A 30 -0.70 -9.98 10.16
N ASN A 31 -0.87 -9.59 8.89
CA ASN A 31 -0.83 -10.50 7.76
C ASN A 31 0.58 -10.82 7.27
N GLY A 32 1.61 -10.27 7.93
CA GLY A 32 3.01 -10.46 7.57
C GLY A 32 3.52 -9.48 6.51
N ALA A 33 2.78 -8.40 6.21
CA ALA A 33 3.30 -7.31 5.39
C ALA A 33 4.10 -6.30 6.23
N ILE A 34 5.03 -5.62 5.59
CA ILE A 34 5.75 -4.47 6.14
C ILE A 34 5.13 -3.21 5.50
N VAL A 35 4.64 -2.29 6.32
CA VAL A 35 4.03 -1.04 5.86
C VAL A 35 5.01 0.11 6.07
N PHE A 36 5.52 0.66 4.98
CA PHE A 36 6.41 1.81 5.00
C PHE A 36 5.60 3.10 4.87
N HIS A 37 5.76 4.00 5.84
CA HIS A 37 5.17 5.33 5.81
C HIS A 37 5.95 6.25 4.85
N ALA A 38 5.23 6.97 3.98
CA ALA A 38 5.79 8.02 3.12
C ALA A 38 5.10 9.35 3.46
N GLY A 39 4.10 9.77 2.69
CA GLY A 39 3.28 10.95 2.95
C GLY A 39 2.21 10.68 4.00
N THR A 40 2.60 10.48 5.26
CA THR A 40 1.67 10.35 6.40
C THR A 40 2.04 11.27 7.54
N LYS A 41 1.05 11.70 8.33
CA LYS A 41 1.26 12.40 9.61
C LYS A 41 0.54 11.67 10.75
N ASN A 42 1.09 11.75 11.95
CA ASN A 42 0.41 11.34 13.16
C ASN A 42 -0.32 12.55 13.76
N ASP A 43 -1.62 12.42 13.96
CA ASP A 43 -2.47 13.41 14.60
C ASP A 43 -3.22 12.74 15.76
N ASN A 44 -2.74 12.97 16.99
CA ASN A 44 -3.34 12.46 18.22
C ASN A 44 -3.62 10.94 18.21
N GLY A 45 -2.68 10.15 17.66
CA GLY A 45 -2.78 8.69 17.58
C GLY A 45 -3.52 8.18 16.34
N LYS A 46 -4.07 9.07 15.52
CA LYS A 46 -4.57 8.76 14.17
C LYS A 46 -3.47 8.97 13.15
N ILE A 47 -3.42 8.11 12.15
CA ILE A 47 -2.53 8.28 11.00
C ILE A 47 -3.34 8.89 9.87
N LEU A 48 -2.90 10.04 9.35
CA LEU A 48 -3.56 10.76 8.27
C LEU A 48 -2.66 10.82 7.02
N SER A 49 -3.25 10.88 5.83
CA SER A 49 -2.51 11.17 4.60
C SER A 49 -1.94 12.60 4.62
N ALA A 50 -0.72 12.75 4.14
CA ALA A 50 0.03 14.02 4.15
C ALA A 50 0.90 14.20 2.89
N GLY A 51 0.60 13.46 1.81
CA GLY A 51 1.32 13.54 0.55
C GLY A 51 0.64 12.74 -0.56
N GLY A 52 1.19 12.85 -1.77
CA GLY A 52 0.67 12.13 -2.94
C GLY A 52 0.91 10.62 -2.87
N ARG A 53 2.14 10.19 -2.58
CA ARG A 53 2.47 8.79 -2.23
C ARG A 53 2.38 8.65 -0.71
N VAL A 54 1.50 7.77 -0.23
CA VAL A 54 1.09 7.72 1.18
C VAL A 54 1.78 6.56 1.90
N LEU A 55 1.67 5.35 1.37
CA LEU A 55 2.23 4.13 1.97
C LEU A 55 2.91 3.25 0.91
N GLY A 56 3.93 2.50 1.33
CA GLY A 56 4.46 1.36 0.61
C GLY A 56 4.13 0.07 1.36
N VAL A 57 3.25 -0.77 0.82
CA VAL A 57 2.86 -2.05 1.42
C VAL A 57 3.69 -3.16 0.78
N THR A 58 4.51 -3.85 1.58
CA THR A 58 5.49 -4.81 1.08
C THR A 58 5.28 -6.19 1.68
N ALA A 59 5.22 -7.22 0.84
CA ALA A 59 5.34 -8.61 1.30
C ALA A 59 6.66 -9.23 0.81
N ILE A 60 7.16 -10.19 1.59
CA ILE A 60 8.35 -10.99 1.27
C ILE A 60 7.91 -12.46 1.21
N GLY A 61 8.41 -13.20 0.22
CA GLY A 61 8.06 -14.61 0.04
C GLY A 61 9.06 -15.37 -0.81
N SER A 62 8.93 -16.69 -0.83
CA SER A 62 9.82 -17.58 -1.58
C SER A 62 9.54 -17.62 -3.09
N GLY A 63 8.39 -17.12 -3.56
CA GLY A 63 8.02 -17.12 -4.97
C GLY A 63 7.29 -15.84 -5.39
N LEU A 64 7.54 -15.38 -6.62
CA LEU A 64 7.00 -14.10 -7.10
C LEU A 64 5.46 -14.11 -7.11
N ARG A 65 4.82 -15.16 -7.63
CA ARG A 65 3.34 -15.28 -7.66
C ARG A 65 2.73 -15.15 -6.27
N THR A 66 3.20 -15.95 -5.32
CA THR A 66 2.69 -15.93 -3.94
C THR A 66 3.01 -14.62 -3.21
N THR A 67 4.14 -13.98 -3.54
CA THR A 67 4.50 -12.66 -2.97
C THR A 67 3.57 -11.57 -3.50
N ILE A 68 3.21 -11.60 -4.79
CA ILE A 68 2.25 -10.67 -5.39
C ILE A 68 0.89 -10.80 -4.69
N GLU A 69 0.38 -12.04 -4.58
CA GLU A 69 -0.91 -12.33 -3.92
C GLU A 69 -0.94 -11.82 -2.48
N ARG A 70 0.06 -12.18 -1.67
CA ARG A 70 0.19 -11.72 -0.28
C ARG A 70 0.25 -10.20 -0.17
N THR A 71 0.97 -9.53 -1.07
CA THR A 71 1.06 -8.07 -1.05
C THR A 71 -0.31 -7.46 -1.30
N TYR A 72 -1.07 -7.96 -2.27
CA TYR A 72 -2.41 -7.46 -2.56
C TYR A 72 -3.43 -7.78 -1.48
N ASP A 73 -3.31 -8.91 -0.79
CA ASP A 73 -4.16 -9.24 0.36
C ASP A 73 -3.90 -8.33 1.56
N ALA A 74 -2.66 -7.88 1.76
CA ALA A 74 -2.32 -6.87 2.75
C ALA A 74 -2.80 -5.47 2.35
N VAL A 75 -2.61 -5.07 1.08
CA VAL A 75 -3.07 -3.77 0.57
C VAL A 75 -4.58 -3.59 0.75
N LYS A 76 -5.38 -4.63 0.50
CA LYS A 76 -6.85 -4.60 0.67
C LYS A 76 -7.31 -4.34 2.10
N LYS A 77 -6.44 -4.53 3.10
CA LYS A 77 -6.77 -4.26 4.51
C LYS A 77 -6.64 -2.79 4.87
N ILE A 78 -5.86 -2.03 4.10
CA ILE A 78 -5.62 -0.62 4.36
C ILE A 78 -6.62 0.20 3.55
N SER A 79 -7.21 1.21 4.19
CA SER A 79 -8.11 2.14 3.50
C SER A 79 -8.01 3.56 4.03
N PHE A 80 -8.18 4.51 3.11
CA PHE A 80 -8.42 5.93 3.38
C PHE A 80 -9.22 6.51 2.22
N ASN A 81 -9.92 7.62 2.45
CA ASN A 81 -10.72 8.26 1.40
C ASN A 81 -9.82 8.66 0.22
N GLY A 82 -10.19 8.23 -0.99
CA GLY A 82 -9.42 8.51 -2.21
C GLY A 82 -8.14 7.69 -2.35
N ALA A 83 -7.94 6.64 -1.55
CA ALA A 83 -6.83 5.71 -1.75
C ALA A 83 -6.93 5.03 -3.13
N TYR A 84 -5.84 5.00 -3.86
CA TYR A 84 -5.72 4.16 -5.05
C TYR A 84 -4.31 3.56 -5.17
N PHE A 85 -4.22 2.45 -5.88
CA PHE A 85 -2.99 1.72 -6.13
C PHE A 85 -3.12 0.91 -7.42
N ARG A 86 -1.98 0.56 -8.03
CA ARG A 86 -1.96 -0.32 -9.20
C ARG A 86 -2.20 -1.78 -8.80
N THR A 87 -2.94 -2.51 -9.62
CA THR A 87 -3.28 -3.93 -9.40
C THR A 87 -2.44 -4.91 -10.24
N ASP A 88 -1.40 -4.42 -10.91
CA ASP A 88 -0.56 -5.17 -11.84
C ASP A 88 0.94 -5.20 -11.48
N ILE A 89 1.30 -4.72 -10.28
CA ILE A 89 2.68 -4.71 -9.82
C ILE A 89 3.19 -6.15 -9.70
N GLY A 90 4.35 -6.40 -10.31
CA GLY A 90 4.99 -7.71 -10.35
C GLY A 90 4.43 -8.67 -11.42
N LYS A 91 3.23 -8.45 -11.99
CA LYS A 91 2.61 -9.40 -12.92
C LYS A 91 3.46 -9.68 -14.17
N LYS A 92 4.14 -8.66 -14.71
CA LYS A 92 5.03 -8.79 -15.87
C LYS A 92 6.29 -9.63 -15.59
N GLY A 93 6.65 -9.86 -14.33
CA GLY A 93 7.78 -10.70 -13.95
C GLY A 93 7.43 -12.20 -13.84
N LEU A 94 6.16 -12.56 -14.02
CA LEU A 94 5.75 -13.97 -14.04
C LEU A 94 6.07 -14.60 -15.40
N PRO A 95 6.37 -15.91 -15.46
CA PRO A 95 6.51 -16.63 -16.72
C PRO A 95 5.26 -16.44 -17.60
N LYS A 96 5.45 -16.28 -18.91
CA LYS A 96 4.35 -16.36 -19.87
C LYS A 96 3.80 -17.80 -19.85
N GLN A 97 2.48 -17.94 -19.80
CA GLN A 97 1.82 -19.22 -20.08
C GLN A 97 2.00 -19.58 -21.54
#